data_AF-A0A8F5Z8P5-F1
#
_entry.id   AF-A0A8F5Z8P5-F1
#
_cell.length_a   1.000
_cell.length_b   1.000
_cell.length_c   1.000
_cell.angle_alpha   90.00
_cell.angle_beta   90.00
_cell.angle_gamma   90.00
#
_symmetry.space_group_name_H-M   'P 1'
#
loop_
_entity.id
_entity.type
_entity.pdbx_description
1 polymer ?
#
loop_
_entity_poly.entity_id
_entity_poly.type
_entity_poly.pdbx_seq_one_letter_code
_entity_poly.pdbx_strand_id
1 'polypeptide(L)'
;MENIYYEGWEQELVYQFLPYDRCKKRAYICSPLSADTNEGIAQNMQATRAYMFYAMKKMRMNASAPHAYLPMILCDNIPSDRALALQFGLELLKGSDILLICGNRISSGMRGEIAHAIRLKIPMIAFDEGVYLEVQKELTKRGCDKRKVRLDRENFLMGISAPLSYLENAEMFR
;
A
#
# COMPACT_ATOMS: atom_id res chain seq x y z
N MET A 1 -19.81 9.46 5.78
CA MET A 1 -18.36 9.18 5.75
C MET A 1 -17.63 10.46 5.44
N GLU A 2 -16.65 10.84 6.26
CA GLU A 2 -15.84 12.04 6.07
C GLU A 2 -14.81 11.78 4.98
N ASN A 3 -14.87 12.55 3.89
CA ASN A 3 -13.86 12.55 2.85
C ASN A 3 -12.61 13.27 3.38
N ILE A 4 -11.47 12.58 3.40
CA ILE A 4 -10.20 13.15 3.88
C ILE A 4 -9.36 13.76 2.76
N TYR A 5 -9.72 13.53 1.50
CA TYR A 5 -8.92 13.94 0.35
C TYR A 5 -9.37 15.32 -0.11
N TYR A 6 -8.98 16.33 0.65
CA TYR A 6 -9.23 17.74 0.35
C TYR A 6 -8.14 18.30 -0.58
N GLU A 7 -8.39 19.44 -1.23
CA GLU A 7 -7.37 20.11 -2.05
C GLU A 7 -6.10 20.37 -1.24
N GLY A 8 -4.95 19.81 -1.67
CA GLY A 8 -3.69 19.94 -0.93
C GLY A 8 -3.28 18.70 -0.11
N TRP A 9 -4.09 17.62 -0.12
CA TRP A 9 -3.78 16.42 0.67
C TRP A 9 -2.44 15.76 0.29
N GLU A 10 -2.05 15.79 -0.99
CA GLU A 10 -0.76 15.27 -1.44
C GLU A 10 0.42 16.09 -0.88
N GLN A 11 0.28 17.41 -0.80
CA GLN A 11 1.28 18.29 -0.22
C GLN A 11 1.43 18.00 1.27
N GLU A 12 0.32 17.76 1.97
CA GLU A 12 0.37 17.37 3.37
C GLU A 12 1.08 16.02 3.58
N LEU A 13 0.84 15.04 2.69
CA LEU A 13 1.50 13.74 2.74
C LEU A 13 3.03 13.85 2.72
N VAL A 14 3.59 14.81 1.98
CA VAL A 14 5.04 15.04 1.88
C VAL A 14 5.66 15.34 3.26
N TYR A 15 4.90 15.95 4.16
CA TYR A 15 5.39 16.33 5.49
C TYR A 15 5.44 15.16 6.49
N GLN A 16 4.90 13.98 6.17
CA GLN A 16 4.74 12.89 7.14
C GLN A 16 6.03 12.43 7.84
N PHE A 17 7.17 12.53 7.15
CA PHE A 17 8.49 12.11 7.64
C PHE A 17 9.41 13.27 8.02
N LEU A 18 9.00 14.54 7.83
CA LEU A 18 9.84 15.68 8.24
C LEU A 18 9.94 15.82 9.77
N PRO A 19 8.84 15.65 10.55
CA PRO A 19 8.94 15.54 12.00
C PRO A 19 9.50 14.17 12.39
N TYR A 20 10.53 14.16 13.23
CA TYR A 20 11.00 12.92 13.85
C TYR A 20 10.10 12.51 15.02
N ASP A 21 9.07 11.72 14.73
CA ASP A 21 8.20 11.10 15.72
C ASP A 21 8.50 9.61 15.89
N ARG A 22 9.34 9.28 16.90
CA ARG A 22 9.70 7.90 17.25
C ARG A 22 8.55 7.05 17.78
N CYS A 23 7.43 7.67 18.17
CA CYS A 23 6.26 6.97 18.69
C CYS A 23 5.29 6.57 17.58
N LYS A 24 5.45 7.13 16.37
CA LYS A 24 4.57 6.86 15.24
C LYS A 24 4.99 5.60 14.52
N LYS A 25 4.05 4.65 14.39
CA LYS A 25 4.29 3.40 13.66
C LYS A 25 4.56 3.67 12.18
N ARG A 26 5.42 2.84 11.60
CA ARG A 26 5.79 2.85 10.18
C ARG A 26 5.05 1.74 9.45
N ALA A 27 4.24 2.12 8.47
CA ALA A 27 3.56 1.22 7.56
C ALA A 27 4.30 1.14 6.23
N TYR A 28 4.40 -0.06 5.67
CA TYR A 28 4.70 -0.24 4.26
C TYR A 28 3.39 -0.50 3.51
N ILE A 29 3.10 0.29 2.47
CA ILE A 29 1.94 0.07 1.61
C ILE A 29 2.33 -0.93 0.53
N CYS A 30 1.64 -2.06 0.51
CA CYS A 30 1.74 -3.07 -0.53
C CYS A 30 0.49 -2.97 -1.41
N SER A 31 0.62 -2.45 -2.63
CA SER A 31 -0.49 -2.27 -3.57
C SER A 31 -0.04 -2.50 -5.01
N PRO A 32 -0.97 -2.71 -5.96
CA PRO A 32 -0.60 -2.87 -7.37
C PRO A 32 0.08 -1.61 -7.92
N LEU A 33 1.14 -1.81 -8.72
CA LEU A 33 1.70 -0.79 -9.62
C LEU A 33 1.31 -1.07 -11.07
N SER A 34 1.60 -2.29 -11.54
CA SER A 34 1.40 -2.69 -12.93
C SER A 34 -0.06 -2.66 -13.37
N ALA A 35 -0.28 -2.21 -14.60
CA ALA A 35 -1.54 -2.21 -15.34
C ALA A 35 -1.24 -2.39 -16.84
N ASP A 36 -2.28 -2.65 -17.63
CA ASP A 36 -2.15 -2.86 -19.08
C ASP A 36 -1.84 -1.57 -19.86
N THR A 37 -2.14 -0.42 -19.26
CA THR A 37 -1.96 0.91 -19.87
C THR A 37 -1.12 1.82 -18.97
N ASN A 38 -0.47 2.81 -19.58
CA ASN A 38 0.31 3.83 -18.85
C ASN A 38 -0.60 4.64 -17.91
N GLU A 39 -1.81 4.94 -18.36
CA GLU A 39 -2.84 5.61 -17.57
C GLU A 39 -3.22 4.77 -16.35
N GLY A 40 -3.35 3.45 -16.51
CA GLY A 40 -3.62 2.53 -15.40
C GLY A 40 -2.46 2.47 -14.39
N ILE A 41 -1.22 2.58 -14.86
CA ILE A 41 -0.04 2.68 -13.98
C ILE A 41 -0.09 4.00 -13.19
N ALA A 42 -0.35 5.13 -13.86
CA ALA A 42 -0.49 6.42 -13.21
C ALA A 42 -1.61 6.44 -12.16
N GLN A 43 -2.75 5.82 -12.46
CA GLN A 43 -3.87 5.64 -11.52
C GLN A 43 -3.46 4.81 -10.30
N ASN A 44 -2.73 3.71 -10.50
CA ASN A 44 -2.21 2.89 -9.40
C ASN A 44 -1.20 3.66 -8.52
N MET A 45 -0.36 4.51 -9.12
CA MET A 45 0.54 5.41 -8.38
C MET A 45 -0.27 6.39 -7.52
N GLN A 46 -1.31 7.01 -8.08
CA GLN A 46 -2.18 7.94 -7.34
C GLN A 46 -2.96 7.26 -6.22
N ALA A 47 -3.53 6.08 -6.47
CA ALA A 47 -4.19 5.27 -5.46
C ALA A 47 -3.22 4.89 -4.33
N THR A 48 -1.97 4.59 -4.66
CA THR A 48 -0.93 4.30 -3.66
C THR A 48 -0.66 5.51 -2.76
N ARG A 49 -0.57 6.73 -3.30
CA ARG A 49 -0.46 7.96 -2.49
C ARG A 49 -1.69 8.15 -1.61
N ALA A 50 -2.88 7.87 -2.12
CA ALA A 50 -4.11 7.96 -1.35
C ALA A 50 -4.11 6.97 -0.15
N TYR A 51 -3.67 5.72 -0.35
CA TYR A 51 -3.50 4.76 0.77
C TYR A 51 -2.47 5.24 1.79
N MET A 52 -1.34 5.80 1.34
CA MET A 52 -0.33 6.37 2.25
C MET A 52 -0.93 7.50 3.10
N PHE A 53 -1.68 8.40 2.48
CA PHE A 53 -2.33 9.50 3.18
C PHE A 53 -3.42 9.02 4.13
N TYR A 54 -4.21 8.02 3.74
CA TYR A 54 -5.21 7.40 4.60
C TYR A 54 -4.57 6.77 5.84
N ALA A 55 -3.48 6.02 5.67
CA ALA A 55 -2.72 5.46 6.78
C ALA A 55 -2.18 6.56 7.71
N MET A 56 -1.69 7.67 7.15
CA MET A 56 -1.25 8.84 7.91
C MET A 56 -2.38 9.48 8.72
N LYS A 57 -3.53 9.73 8.09
CA LYS A 57 -4.63 10.52 8.66
C LYS A 57 -5.53 9.73 9.58
N LYS A 58 -6.00 8.57 9.13
CA LYS A 58 -6.99 7.76 9.86
C LYS A 58 -6.33 6.72 10.75
N MET A 59 -5.22 6.14 10.33
CA MET A 59 -4.52 5.10 11.10
C MET A 59 -3.37 5.62 11.96
N ARG A 60 -3.01 6.91 11.83
CA ARG A 60 -1.91 7.58 12.55
C ARG A 60 -0.55 6.89 12.35
N MET A 61 -0.28 6.40 11.14
CA MET A 61 0.98 5.74 10.78
C MET A 61 1.72 6.52 9.70
N ASN A 62 3.05 6.58 9.77
CA ASN A 62 3.83 7.07 8.64
C ASN A 62 3.94 5.93 7.62
N ALA A 63 3.57 6.19 6.37
CA ALA A 63 3.46 5.19 5.32
C ALA A 63 4.55 5.39 4.25
N SER A 64 5.23 4.32 3.87
CA SER A 64 6.18 4.28 2.76
C SER A 64 5.65 3.37 1.64
N ALA A 65 5.77 3.84 0.40
CA ALA A 65 5.38 3.09 -0.79
C ALA A 65 6.22 3.58 -1.98
N PRO A 66 7.36 2.94 -2.29
CA PRO A 66 8.26 3.42 -3.32
C PRO A 66 7.59 3.54 -4.69
N HIS A 67 6.71 2.60 -5.04
CA HIS A 67 6.00 2.59 -6.32
C HIS A 67 5.02 3.74 -6.51
N ALA A 68 4.74 4.56 -5.49
CA ALA A 68 3.98 5.80 -5.67
C ALA A 68 4.78 6.91 -6.38
N TYR A 69 6.12 6.80 -6.40
CA TYR A 69 7.03 7.85 -6.88
C TYR A 69 8.21 7.34 -7.71
N LEU A 70 8.82 6.21 -7.35
CA LEU A 70 9.99 5.67 -8.05
C LEU A 70 9.79 5.48 -9.57
N PRO A 71 8.60 5.11 -10.08
CA PRO A 71 8.38 5.02 -11.53
C PRO A 71 8.61 6.34 -12.30
N MET A 72 8.68 7.49 -11.62
CA MET A 72 9.04 8.78 -12.25
C MET A 72 10.54 8.94 -12.50
N ILE A 73 11.37 8.09 -11.88
CA ILE A 73 12.83 8.19 -11.94
C ILE A 73 13.52 6.85 -12.30
N LEU A 74 12.81 5.73 -12.22
CA LEU A 74 13.27 4.38 -12.58
C LEU A 74 12.26 3.74 -13.52
N CYS A 75 12.73 3.24 -14.66
CA CYS A 75 11.86 2.62 -15.65
C CYS A 75 11.65 1.14 -15.35
N ASP A 76 10.44 0.74 -14.96
CA ASP A 76 10.13 -0.65 -14.56
C ASP A 76 10.34 -1.68 -15.69
N ASN A 77 10.37 -1.22 -16.95
CA ASN A 77 10.68 -2.06 -18.12
C ASN A 77 12.18 -2.35 -18.28
N ILE A 78 13.05 -1.60 -17.61
CA ILE A 78 14.50 -1.85 -17.57
C ILE A 78 14.79 -2.78 -16.39
N PRO A 79 15.32 -4.00 -16.62
CA PRO A 79 15.53 -4.98 -15.55
C PRO A 79 16.39 -4.48 -14.38
N SER A 80 17.42 -3.66 -14.65
CA SER A 80 18.28 -3.07 -13.61
C SER A 80 17.55 -2.05 -12.74
N ASP A 81 16.75 -1.18 -13.35
CA ASP A 81 15.95 -0.17 -12.66
C ASP A 81 14.89 -0.84 -11.79
N ARG A 82 14.22 -1.86 -12.32
CA ARG A 82 13.27 -2.69 -11.58
C ARG A 82 13.94 -3.38 -10.39
N ALA A 83 15.11 -3.97 -10.59
CA ALA A 83 15.86 -4.62 -9.50
C ALA A 83 16.23 -3.61 -8.40
N LEU A 84 16.68 -2.41 -8.78
CA LEU A 84 17.00 -1.33 -7.85
C LEU A 84 15.76 -0.87 -7.08
N ALA A 85 14.63 -0.64 -7.76
CA ALA A 85 13.37 -0.24 -7.13
C ALA A 85 12.85 -1.29 -6.14
N LEU A 86 12.90 -2.57 -6.52
CA LEU A 86 12.52 -3.68 -5.66
C LEU A 86 13.43 -3.78 -4.43
N GLN A 87 14.75 -3.70 -4.62
CA GLN A 87 15.70 -3.72 -3.51
C GLN A 87 15.43 -2.57 -2.52
N PHE A 88 15.24 -1.36 -3.03
CA PHE A 88 14.92 -0.19 -2.21
C PHE A 88 13.62 -0.38 -1.42
N GLY A 89 12.57 -0.90 -2.06
CA GLY A 89 11.30 -1.20 -1.39
C GLY A 89 11.44 -2.26 -0.29
N LEU A 90 12.18 -3.33 -0.55
CA LEU A 90 12.40 -4.37 0.46
C LEU A 90 13.21 -3.86 1.67
N GLU A 91 14.18 -2.97 1.49
CA GLU A 91 14.89 -2.34 2.61
C GLU A 91 13.98 -1.41 3.43
N LEU A 92 13.06 -0.67 2.79
CA LEU A 92 12.06 0.11 3.52
C LEU A 92 11.05 -0.77 4.26
N LEU A 93 10.62 -1.87 3.65
CA LEU A 93 9.73 -2.85 4.28
C LEU A 93 10.39 -3.45 5.53
N LYS A 94 11.68 -3.78 5.48
CA LYS A 94 12.43 -4.30 6.63
C LYS A 94 12.43 -3.34 7.83
N GLY A 95 12.40 -2.03 7.59
CA GLY A 95 12.32 -1.00 8.63
C GLY A 95 10.90 -0.62 9.05
N SER A 96 9.87 -1.32 8.58
CA SER A 96 8.46 -1.03 8.85
C SER A 96 7.89 -1.93 9.95
N ASP A 97 6.96 -1.40 10.72
CA ASP A 97 6.29 -2.12 11.81
C ASP A 97 5.15 -3.02 11.30
N ILE A 98 4.58 -2.67 10.14
CA ILE A 98 3.39 -3.34 9.60
C ILE A 98 3.34 -3.24 8.08
N LEU A 99 2.81 -4.29 7.44
CA LEU A 99 2.47 -4.30 6.02
C LEU A 99 0.97 -4.04 5.85
N LEU A 100 0.60 -3.00 5.09
CA LEU A 100 -0.77 -2.69 4.73
C LEU A 100 -1.00 -3.13 3.27
N ILE A 101 -1.78 -4.19 3.07
CA ILE A 101 -2.04 -4.78 1.76
C ILE A 101 -3.33 -4.16 1.19
N CYS A 102 -3.14 -3.23 0.26
CA CYS A 102 -4.16 -2.32 -0.23
C CYS A 102 -4.60 -2.64 -1.66
N GLY A 103 -5.80 -2.20 -2.00
CA GLY A 103 -6.49 -2.57 -3.24
C GLY A 103 -7.18 -3.93 -3.17
N ASN A 104 -7.75 -4.35 -4.30
CA ASN A 104 -8.64 -5.51 -4.42
C ASN A 104 -8.03 -6.69 -5.20
N ARG A 105 -6.71 -6.67 -5.46
CA ARG A 105 -5.99 -7.74 -6.16
C ARG A 105 -4.53 -7.82 -5.70
N ILE A 106 -3.93 -9.00 -5.81
CA ILE A 106 -2.50 -9.21 -5.57
C ILE A 106 -1.72 -9.24 -6.89
N SER A 107 -0.86 -8.24 -7.10
CA SER A 107 0.07 -8.19 -8.24
C SER A 107 1.33 -9.04 -8.03
N SER A 108 2.12 -9.27 -9.08
CA SER A 108 3.39 -10.00 -8.99
C SER A 108 4.40 -9.33 -8.05
N GLY A 109 4.49 -8.00 -8.08
CA GLY A 109 5.34 -7.22 -7.17
C GLY A 109 4.93 -7.41 -5.71
N MET A 110 3.63 -7.33 -5.43
CA MET A 110 3.09 -7.52 -4.08
C MET A 110 3.41 -8.91 -3.51
N ARG A 111 3.44 -9.96 -4.33
CA ARG A 111 3.82 -11.31 -3.87
C ARG A 111 5.24 -11.34 -3.29
N GLY A 112 6.17 -10.59 -3.88
CA GLY A 112 7.53 -10.44 -3.36
C GLY A 112 7.57 -9.76 -2.00
N GLU A 113 6.83 -8.67 -1.85
CA GLU A 113 6.71 -7.92 -0.59
C GLU A 113 6.05 -8.74 0.52
N ILE A 114 4.94 -9.43 0.22
CA ILE A 114 4.24 -10.32 1.15
C ILE A 114 5.17 -11.47 1.60
N ALA A 115 5.87 -12.12 0.65
CA ALA A 115 6.83 -13.16 0.98
C ALA A 115 7.96 -12.65 1.89
N HIS A 116 8.43 -11.43 1.65
CA HIS A 116 9.45 -10.78 2.47
C HIS A 116 8.94 -10.45 3.88
N ALA A 117 7.74 -9.90 4.01
CA ALA A 117 7.10 -9.63 5.30
C ALA A 117 6.88 -10.91 6.11
N ILE A 118 6.45 -12.00 5.46
CA ILE A 118 6.29 -13.33 6.10
C ILE A 118 7.61 -13.80 6.71
N ARG A 119 8.72 -13.67 5.96
CA ARG A 119 10.07 -14.05 6.38
C ARG A 119 10.55 -13.21 7.56
N LEU A 120 10.29 -11.90 7.53
CA LEU A 120 10.63 -10.97 8.61
C LEU A 120 9.66 -11.02 9.80
N LYS A 121 8.59 -11.82 9.71
CA LYS A 121 7.52 -11.89 10.72
C LYS A 121 6.84 -10.53 10.97
N ILE A 122 6.79 -9.67 9.95
CA ILE A 122 6.07 -8.39 9.99
C ILE A 122 4.56 -8.70 9.97
N PRO A 123 3.76 -8.15 10.90
CA PRO A 123 2.31 -8.31 10.89
C PRO A 123 1.70 -7.65 9.65
N MET A 124 0.61 -8.21 9.15
CA MET A 124 -0.05 -7.77 7.92
C MET A 124 -1.51 -7.44 8.16
N ILE A 125 -2.01 -6.43 7.46
CA ILE A 125 -3.44 -6.10 7.39
C ILE A 125 -3.85 -6.11 5.92
N ALA A 126 -4.94 -6.81 5.62
CA ALA A 126 -5.64 -6.70 4.35
C ALA A 126 -6.99 -6.01 4.57
N PHE A 127 -7.46 -5.28 3.55
CA PHE A 127 -8.70 -4.50 3.62
C PHE A 127 -9.77 -4.98 2.63
N ASP A 128 -9.36 -5.81 1.67
CA ASP A 128 -10.25 -6.54 0.78
C ASP A 128 -10.30 -8.02 1.17
N GLU A 129 -11.49 -8.63 1.08
CA GLU A 129 -11.73 -10.01 1.48
C GLU A 129 -11.07 -11.03 0.54
N GLY A 130 -11.08 -10.76 -0.77
CA GLY A 130 -10.39 -11.60 -1.75
C GLY A 130 -8.88 -11.60 -1.53
N VAL A 131 -8.30 -10.42 -1.35
CA VAL A 131 -6.88 -10.23 -1.03
C VAL A 131 -6.52 -10.93 0.29
N TYR A 132 -7.31 -10.75 1.34
CA TYR A 132 -7.09 -11.42 2.62
C TYR A 132 -7.02 -12.95 2.47
N LEU A 133 -7.96 -13.54 1.74
CA LEU A 133 -7.99 -14.98 1.50
C LEU A 133 -6.79 -15.45 0.68
N GLU A 134 -6.33 -14.67 -0.30
CA GLU A 134 -5.10 -14.98 -1.04
C GLU A 134 -3.85 -14.95 -0.16
N VAL A 135 -3.72 -13.97 0.74
CA VAL A 135 -2.60 -13.88 1.68
C VAL A 135 -2.60 -15.06 2.65
N GLN A 136 -3.77 -15.48 3.13
CA GLN A 136 -3.89 -16.67 3.97
C GLN A 136 -3.47 -17.96 3.25
N LYS A 137 -3.80 -18.09 1.95
CA LYS A 137 -3.33 -19.20 1.12
C LYS A 137 -1.80 -19.20 1.02
N GLU A 138 -1.19 -18.04 0.82
CA GLU A 138 0.27 -17.90 0.74
C GLU A 138 0.97 -18.25 2.07
N LEU A 139 0.39 -17.81 3.20
CA LEU A 139 0.86 -18.21 4.54
C LEU A 139 0.80 -19.72 4.73
N THR A 140 -0.31 -20.36 4.33
CA THR A 140 -0.51 -21.81 4.45
C THR A 140 0.51 -22.58 3.61
N LYS A 141 0.75 -22.17 2.36
CA LYS A 141 1.74 -22.79 1.47
C LYS A 141 3.15 -22.78 2.07
N ARG A 142 3.46 -21.79 2.90
CA ARG A 142 4.75 -21.61 3.58
C ARG A 142 4.79 -22.16 5.00
N GLY A 143 3.76 -22.91 5.43
CA GLY A 143 3.67 -23.45 6.79
C GLY A 143 3.61 -22.38 7.88
N CYS A 144 3.16 -21.17 7.55
CA CYS A 144 3.08 -20.04 8.47
C CYS A 144 1.69 -19.90 9.09
N ASP A 145 1.64 -19.37 10.31
CA ASP A 145 0.40 -19.06 11.01
C ASP A 145 -0.44 -18.02 10.27
N LYS A 146 -1.71 -18.35 9.97
CA LYS A 146 -2.68 -17.44 9.33
C LYS A 146 -2.96 -16.19 10.15
N ARG A 147 -2.76 -16.22 11.48
CA ARG A 147 -2.92 -15.05 12.36
C ARG A 147 -1.92 -13.93 12.09
N LYS A 148 -0.90 -14.16 11.26
CA LYS A 148 0.02 -13.11 10.79
C LYS A 148 -0.66 -12.05 9.91
N VAL A 149 -1.83 -12.36 9.34
CA VAL A 149 -2.65 -11.38 8.60
C VAL A 149 -4.02 -11.25 9.26
N ARG A 150 -4.51 -10.02 9.38
CA ARG A 150 -5.90 -9.73 9.78
C ARG A 150 -6.66 -9.03 8.65
N LEU A 151 -7.96 -9.25 8.59
CA LEU A 151 -8.88 -8.48 7.75
C LEU A 151 -9.38 -7.27 8.55
N ASP A 152 -9.30 -6.09 7.96
CA ASP A 152 -9.81 -4.84 8.53
C ASP A 152 -10.96 -4.30 7.67
N ARG A 153 -12.19 -4.46 8.16
CA ARG A 153 -13.40 -4.03 7.45
C ARG A 153 -13.80 -2.59 7.77
N GLU A 154 -13.22 -1.99 8.82
CA GLU A 154 -13.53 -0.61 9.22
C GLU A 154 -12.85 0.39 8.29
N ASN A 155 -11.61 0.07 7.87
CA ASN A 155 -10.81 0.90 6.98
C ASN A 155 -10.95 0.45 5.50
N PHE A 156 -12.15 0.05 5.08
CA PHE A 156 -12.40 -0.58 3.77
C PHE A 156 -11.97 0.27 2.56
N LEU A 157 -11.87 1.60 2.69
CA LEU A 157 -11.35 2.49 1.63
C LEU A 157 -9.94 2.08 1.16
N MET A 158 -9.15 1.45 2.03
CA MET A 158 -7.84 0.89 1.71
C MET A 158 -7.91 -0.34 0.80
N GLY A 159 -9.07 -0.99 0.69
CA GLY A 159 -9.32 -2.12 -0.21
C GLY A 159 -9.86 -1.71 -1.59
N ILE A 160 -10.17 -0.43 -1.82
CA ILE A 160 -10.75 0.06 -3.07
C ILE A 160 -9.64 0.45 -4.05
N SER A 161 -9.66 -0.05 -5.29
CA SER A 161 -8.62 0.21 -6.29
C SER A 161 -8.44 1.67 -6.68
N ALA A 162 -9.49 2.49 -6.61
CA ALA A 162 -9.50 3.92 -6.92
C ALA A 162 -10.26 4.69 -5.82
N PRO A 163 -9.64 4.94 -4.65
CA PRO A 163 -10.34 5.48 -3.48
C PRO A 163 -10.82 6.92 -3.67
N LEU A 164 -10.13 7.72 -4.49
CA LEU A 164 -10.52 9.11 -4.80
C LEU A 164 -11.84 9.15 -5.58
N SER A 165 -11.88 8.47 -6.73
CA SER A 165 -13.08 8.41 -7.58
C SER A 165 -14.27 7.75 -6.87
N TYR A 166 -14.02 6.80 -5.96
CA TYR A 166 -15.09 6.23 -5.16
C TYR A 166 -15.79 7.28 -4.28
N LEU A 167 -15.03 8.15 -3.62
CA LEU A 167 -15.57 9.18 -2.75
C LEU A 167 -16.25 10.31 -3.53
N GLU A 168 -15.67 10.74 -4.66
CA GLU A 168 -16.30 11.70 -5.57
C GLU A 168 -17.68 11.21 -6.03
N ASN A 169 -17.76 9.96 -6.48
CA ASN A 169 -19.03 9.36 -6.87
C ASN A 169 -20.00 9.26 -5.68
N ALA A 170 -19.53 8.85 -4.50
CA ALA A 170 -20.36 8.74 -3.31
C ALA A 170 -20.89 10.10 -2.81
N GLU A 171 -20.22 11.21 -3.10
CA GLU A 171 -20.69 12.57 -2.81
C GLU A 171 -21.73 13.03 -3.83
N MET A 172 -21.61 12.67 -5.11
CA MET A 172 -22.61 13.00 -6.14
C MET A 172 -23.98 12.35 -5.92
N PHE A 173 -24.04 11.26 -5.16
CA PHE A 173 -25.28 10.52 -4.86
C PHE A 173 -25.83 10.80 -3.44
N ARG A 174 -25.36 11.84 -2.76
CA ARG A 174 -25.95 12.36 -1.51
C ARG A 174 -26.83 13.58 -1.79
#